data_AF-A0A0C3P4N1-F1
#
_entry.id   AF-A0A0C3P4N1-F1
#
_cell.length_a   1.000
_cell.length_b   1.000
_cell.length_c   1.000
_cell.angle_alpha   90.00
_cell.angle_beta   90.00
_cell.angle_gamma   90.00
#
_symmetry.space_group_name_H-M   'P 1'
#
loop_
_entity.id
_entity.type
_entity.pdbx_description
1 polymer ?
#
loop_
_entity_poly.entity_id
_entity_poly.type
_entity_poly.pdbx_seq_one_letter_code
_entity_poly.pdbx_strand_id
1 'polypeptide(L)'
;WYDMLISVGNYSECILDIPSLGLQFDYWPGTVVSFCSQLLWHGVNDVSSNHCSLAFYMQDNIHNWLGVPQSDWMCIPLVWQALTSM
;
A
#
# COMPACT_ATOMS: atom_id res chain seq x y z
N TRP A 1 2.53 0.11 9.40
CA TRP A 1 1.77 1.38 9.49
C TRP A 1 0.70 1.32 8.40
N TYR A 2 -0.17 2.31 8.23
CA TYR A 2 -0.89 2.43 6.96
C TYR A 2 0.05 3.12 5.99
N ASP A 3 0.24 2.52 4.84
CA ASP A 3 1.00 3.12 3.77
C ASP A 3 0.04 3.97 2.94
N MET A 4 0.54 5.11 2.48
CA MET A 4 -0.20 6.02 1.64
C MET A 4 0.49 6.11 0.28
N LEU A 5 -0.23 5.72 -0.76
CA LEU A 5 0.19 5.91 -2.14
C LEU A 5 -0.56 7.11 -2.71
N ILE A 6 0.19 8.02 -3.33
CA ILE A 6 -0.35 9.20 -3.99
C ILE A 6 0.07 9.14 -5.45
N SER A 7 -0.91 9.18 -6.35
CA SER A 7 -0.63 9.23 -7.77
C SER A 7 -0.57 10.66 -8.28
N VAL A 8 0.49 11.00 -9.00
CA VAL A 8 0.72 12.32 -9.57
C VAL A 8 1.26 12.21 -11.00
N GLY A 9 1.04 13.25 -11.79
CA GLY A 9 1.53 13.33 -13.16
C GLY A 9 0.40 13.59 -14.16
N ASN A 10 0.75 13.47 -15.44
CA ASN A 10 -0.18 13.64 -16.53
C ASN A 10 -0.20 12.35 -17.36
N TYR A 11 -1.16 11.50 -17.02
CA TYR A 11 -1.34 10.18 -17.60
C TYR A 11 -2.83 9.86 -17.68
N SER A 12 -3.16 8.86 -18.49
CA SER A 12 -4.48 8.24 -18.56
C SER A 12 -4.33 6.74 -18.34
N GLU A 13 -5.40 6.08 -17.91
CA GLU A 13 -5.48 4.60 -17.88
C GLU A 13 -4.42 3.94 -16.98
N CYS A 14 -4.42 4.34 -15.70
CA CYS A 14 -3.65 3.69 -14.65
C CYS A 14 -4.61 2.91 -13.76
N ILE A 15 -4.29 1.65 -13.48
CA ILE A 15 -5.04 0.74 -12.65
C ILE A 15 -4.16 0.34 -11.47
N LEU A 16 -4.66 0.59 -10.26
CA LEU A 16 -4.14 -0.02 -9.05
C LEU A 16 -4.81 -1.37 -8.86
N ASP A 17 -4.04 -2.43 -8.92
CA ASP A 17 -4.49 -3.81 -8.71
C ASP A 17 -4.13 -4.26 -7.30
N ILE A 18 -5.10 -4.83 -6.58
CA ILE A 18 -4.91 -5.45 -5.26
C ILE A 18 -5.44 -6.89 -5.34
N PRO A 19 -4.66 -7.83 -5.93
CA PRO A 19 -5.13 -9.20 -6.18
C PRO A 19 -5.54 -9.95 -4.93
N SER A 20 -4.88 -9.65 -3.80
CA SER A 20 -5.20 -10.25 -2.50
C SER A 20 -6.64 -9.99 -2.03
N LEU A 21 -7.31 -8.97 -2.58
CA LEU A 21 -8.72 -8.66 -2.34
C LEU A 21 -9.61 -8.89 -3.57
N GLY A 22 -9.03 -9.24 -4.71
CA GLY A 22 -9.76 -9.31 -5.99
C GLY A 22 -10.30 -7.94 -6.46
N LEU A 23 -9.62 -6.85 -6.10
CA LEU A 23 -10.05 -5.48 -6.40
C LEU A 23 -9.11 -4.78 -7.37
N GLN A 24 -9.69 -3.99 -8.26
CA GLN A 24 -8.99 -3.07 -9.16
C GLN A 24 -9.66 -1.71 -9.11
N PHE A 25 -8.84 -0.66 -9.19
CA PHE A 25 -9.32 0.73 -9.14
C PHE A 25 -8.67 1.55 -10.24
N ASP A 26 -9.45 2.42 -10.86
CA ASP A 26 -8.88 3.49 -11.68
C ASP A 26 -8.06 4.42 -10.78
N TYR A 27 -6.75 4.44 -11.00
CA TYR A 27 -5.79 5.16 -10.19
C TYR A 27 -5.43 6.49 -10.86
N TRP A 28 -6.40 7.41 -10.89
CA TRP A 28 -6.30 8.71 -11.55
C TRP A 28 -5.27 9.66 -10.91
N PRO A 29 -4.71 10.63 -11.66
CA PRO A 29 -3.86 11.65 -11.08
C PRO A 29 -4.58 12.39 -9.95
N GLY A 30 -3.93 12.55 -8.81
CA GLY A 30 -4.50 13.15 -7.60
C GLY A 30 -5.18 12.14 -6.66
N THR A 31 -5.25 10.86 -7.02
CA THR A 31 -5.80 9.81 -6.14
C THR A 31 -4.83 9.51 -5.00
N VAL A 32 -5.39 9.38 -3.79
CA VAL A 32 -4.68 8.93 -2.59
C VAL A 32 -5.33 7.63 -2.12
N VAL A 33 -4.54 6.59 -1.93
CA VAL A 33 -5.01 5.31 -1.38
C VAL A 33 -4.19 4.98 -0.14
N SER A 34 -4.86 4.63 0.94
CA SER A 34 -4.23 4.18 2.18
C SER A 34 -4.60 2.74 2.49
N PHE A 35 -3.58 1.89 2.70
CA PHE A 35 -3.77 0.48 3.05
C PHE A 35 -2.52 -0.11 3.69
N CYS A 36 -2.60 -1.34 4.19
CA CYS A 36 -1.44 -2.04 4.76
C CYS A 36 -0.67 -2.76 3.65
N SER A 37 0.45 -2.20 3.19
CA SER A 37 1.29 -2.78 2.13
C SER A 37 1.95 -4.11 2.51
N GLN A 38 2.18 -4.34 3.81
CA GLN A 38 2.72 -5.59 4.33
C GLN A 38 1.72 -6.75 4.20
N LEU A 39 0.43 -6.44 4.17
CA LEU A 39 -0.64 -7.42 4.06
C LEU A 39 -1.09 -7.62 2.61
N LEU A 40 -1.29 -6.52 1.89
CA LEU A 40 -1.94 -6.53 0.60
C LEU A 40 -0.89 -6.54 -0.50
N TRP A 41 -0.86 -7.62 -1.27
CA TRP A 41 -0.16 -7.62 -2.56
C TRP A 41 -0.85 -6.64 -3.48
N HIS A 42 -0.08 -5.71 -4.02
CA HIS A 42 -0.55 -4.61 -4.82
C HIS A 42 0.47 -4.25 -5.90
N GLY A 43 -0.02 -3.62 -6.97
CA GLY A 43 0.81 -3.14 -8.05
C GLY A 43 0.02 -2.22 -8.97
N VAL A 44 0.75 -1.55 -9.84
CA VAL A 44 0.18 -0.72 -10.89
C VAL A 44 0.53 -1.35 -12.23
N ASN A 45 -0.40 -1.31 -13.20
CA ASN A 45 -0.12 -1.75 -14.56
C ASN A 45 1.01 -0.93 -15.22
N ASP A 46 1.50 -1.41 -16.35
CA ASP A 46 2.42 -0.61 -17.17
C ASP A 46 1.69 0.62 -17.74
N VAL A 47 2.25 1.81 -17.52
CA VAL A 47 1.69 3.10 -17.95
C VAL A 47 2.68 3.77 -18.88
N SER A 48 2.31 3.93 -20.15
CA SER A 48 3.19 4.45 -21.21
C SER A 48 3.45 5.97 -21.13
N SER A 49 2.72 6.67 -20.26
CA SER A 49 2.76 8.13 -20.09
C SER A 49 3.37 8.53 -18.76
N ASN A 50 3.38 9.83 -18.44
CA ASN A 50 4.09 10.36 -17.28
C ASN A 50 3.32 10.10 -15.97
N HIS A 51 3.44 8.87 -15.47
CA HIS A 51 2.94 8.42 -14.18
C HIS A 51 4.05 8.40 -13.12
N CYS A 52 3.80 9.04 -11.99
CA CYS A 52 4.66 9.02 -10.83
C CYS A 52 3.83 8.72 -9.58
N SER A 53 4.31 7.81 -8.74
CA SER A 53 3.66 7.48 -7.47
C SER A 53 4.58 7.83 -6.31
N LEU A 54 4.06 8.55 -5.33
CA LEU A 54 4.73 8.81 -4.06
C LEU A 54 4.24 7.78 -3.04
N ALA A 55 5.16 7.09 -2.37
CA ALA A 55 4.86 6.12 -1.33
C ALA A 55 5.34 6.64 0.02
N PHE A 56 4.40 6.86 0.94
CA PHE A 56 4.68 7.18 2.34
C PHE A 56 4.44 5.93 3.16
N TYR A 57 5.50 5.39 3.75
CA TYR A 57 5.46 4.16 4.53
C TYR A 57 6.46 4.24 5.68
N MET A 58 6.29 3.34 6.66
CA MET A 58 7.22 3.22 7.79
C MET A 58 7.79 1.81 7.80
N GLN A 59 9.11 1.73 7.73
CA GLN A 59 9.82 0.46 7.84
C GLN A 59 9.94 0.03 9.30
N ASP A 60 9.84 -1.27 9.55
CA ASP A 60 9.93 -1.85 10.90
C ASP A 60 11.30 -1.55 11.57
N ASN A 61 12.38 -1.44 10.78
CA ASN A 61 13.70 -1.12 11.31
C ASN A 61 13.79 0.28 11.95
N ILE A 62 12.97 1.24 11.53
CA ILE A 62 12.94 2.59 12.09
C ILE A 62 12.39 2.58 13.51
N HIS A 63 11.37 1.75 13.78
CA HIS A 63 10.85 1.52 15.14
C HIS A 63 11.93 0.98 16.07
N ASN A 64 12.66 -0.05 15.62
CA ASN A 64 13.75 -0.65 16.38
C ASN A 64 14.88 0.37 16.65
N TRP A 65 15.25 1.16 15.64
CA TRP A 65 16.28 2.18 15.78
C TRP A 65 15.89 3.28 16.78
N LEU A 66 14.62 3.72 16.75
CA LEU A 66 14.10 4.74 17.66
C LEU A 66 13.73 4.19 19.05
N GLY A 67 13.73 2.87 19.24
CA GLY A 67 13.25 2.23 20.48
C GLY A 67 11.76 2.46 20.74
N VAL A 68 10.99 2.78 19.70
CA VAL A 68 9.54 3.00 19.80
C VAL A 68 8.84 1.70 19.43
N PRO A 69 7.94 1.16 20.29
CA PRO A 69 7.25 -0.07 19.99
C PRO A 69 6.43 0.04 18.69
N GLN A 70 6.49 -1.01 17.88
CA GLN A 70 5.60 -1.17 16.73
C GLN A 70 4.16 -1.39 17.23
N SER A 71 3.17 -0.91 16.49
CA SER A 71 1.78 -1.13 16.88
C SER A 71 1.33 -2.56 16.57
N ASP A 72 0.60 -3.20 17.48
CA ASP A 72 0.28 -4.63 17.41
C ASP A 72 -0.51 -5.04 16.16
N TRP A 73 -1.39 -4.18 15.65
CA TRP A 73 -2.13 -4.41 14.40
C TRP A 73 -1.24 -4.39 13.14
N MET A 74 0.05 -4.06 13.28
CA MET A 74 1.04 -4.15 12.22
C MET A 74 1.87 -5.45 12.27
N CYS A 75 1.66 -6.29 13.28
CA CYS A 75 2.42 -7.53 13.42
C CYS A 75 1.86 -8.59 12.47
N ILE A 76 2.62 -8.93 11.43
CA ILE A 76 2.25 -9.90 10.38
C ILE A 76 1.62 -11.20 10.95
N PRO A 77 2.17 -11.84 12.00
CA PRO A 77 1.54 -13.00 12.64
C PRO A 77 0.10 -12.76 13.12
N LEU A 78 -0.19 -11.62 13.75
CA LEU A 78 -1.53 -11.27 14.24
C LEU A 78 -2.49 -11.01 13.07
N VAL A 79 -1.98 -10.40 12.00
CA VAL A 79 -2.76 -10.12 10.79
C VAL A 79 -3.13 -11.42 10.05
N TRP A 80 -2.18 -12.36 9.90
CA TRP A 80 -2.48 -13.69 9.34
C TRP A 80 -3.49 -14.47 10.18
N GLN A 81 -3.39 -14.37 11.50
CA GLN A 81 -4.34 -15.01 12.42
C GLN A 81 -5.76 -14.43 12.24
N ALA A 82 -5.89 -13.13 12.03
CA ALA A 82 -7.17 -12.48 11.75
C ALA A 82 -7.73 -12.94 10.39
N LEU A 83 -6.93 -12.96 9.32
CA LEU A 83 -7.42 -13.36 7.99
C LEU A 83 -7.80 -14.84 7.88
N THR A 84 -7.13 -15.71 8.62
CA THR A 84 -7.42 -17.16 8.62
C THR A 84 -8.59 -17.56 9.52
N SER A 85 -9.14 -16.61 10.29
CA SER A 85 -10.32 -16.82 11.14
C SER A 85 -11.61 -16.24 10.54
N MET A 86 -11.56 -15.69 9.33
CA MET A 86 -12.71 -15.23 8.53
C MET A 86 -13.11 -16.28 7.50
#